data_AF-A0A821TKJ6-F1
#
_entry.id   AF-A0A821TKJ6-F1
#
_cell.length_a   1.000
_cell.length_b   1.000
_cell.length_c   1.000
_cell.angle_alpha   90.00
_cell.angle_beta   90.00
_cell.angle_gamma   90.00
#
_symmetry.space_group_name_H-M   'P 1'
#
loop_
_entity.id
_entity.type
_entity.pdbx_description
1 polymer ?
#
loop_
_entity_poly.entity_id
_entity_poly.type
_entity_poly.pdbx_seq_one_letter_code
_entity_poly.pdbx_strand_id
1 'polypeptide(L)' 'RSSSNVVIGIDDIILTLGYCPAPINCNFEGRTICSWTQQSEDTFDWLLQSGETESFGTGPTVDHTTNSAQ' A
#
# COMPACT_ATOMS: atom_id res chain seq x y z
N ARG A 1 -23.02 5.00 7.41
CA ARG A 1 -21.66 4.66 6.92
C ARG A 1 -21.01 3.84 8.01
N SER A 2 -20.94 2.51 7.83
CA SER A 2 -20.28 1.63 8.79
C SER A 2 -18.78 1.76 8.56
N SER A 3 -18.07 2.45 9.45
CA SER A 3 -16.60 2.46 9.43
C SER A 3 -16.13 1.11 9.94
N SER A 4 -15.67 0.25 9.02
CA SER A 4 -14.96 -0.96 9.38
C SER A 4 -13.63 -0.56 10.02
N ASN A 5 -13.36 -1.05 11.24
CA ASN A 5 -12.05 -0.89 11.85
C ASN A 5 -11.04 -1.73 11.06
N VAL A 6 -10.07 -1.08 10.42
CA VAL A 6 -8.93 -1.76 9.79
C VAL A 6 -7.84 -1.90 10.85
N VAL A 7 -7.39 -3.13 11.09
CA VAL A 7 -6.28 -3.43 12.00
C VAL A 7 -5.05 -3.71 11.15
N ILE A 8 -3.96 -2.98 11.42
CA ILE A 8 -2.65 -3.19 10.81
C ILE A 8 -1.74 -3.71 11.91
N GLY A 9 -1.21 -4.92 11.74
CA GLY A 9 -0.16 -5.49 12.58
C GLY A 9 1.20 -5.28 11.92
N ILE A 10 2.15 -4.73 12.65
CA ILE A 10 3.54 -4.57 12.20
C ILE A 10 4.41 -5.40 13.15
N ASP A 11 5.14 -6.36 12.61
CA ASP A 11 6.12 -7.18 13.32
C ASP A 11 7.50 -7.02 12.66
N ASP A 12 8.55 -7.63 13.23
CA ASP A 12 9.91 -7.67 12.70
C ASP A 12 10.61 -6.31 12.59
N ILE A 13 10.39 -5.44 13.58
CA ILE A 13 11.04 -4.13 13.65
C ILE A 13 12.48 -4.29 14.15
N ILE A 14 13.45 -3.91 13.32
CA ILE A 14 14.87 -3.83 13.69
C ILE A 14 15.27 -2.35 13.81
N LEU A 15 15.80 -1.96 14.96
CA LEU A 15 16.34 -0.62 15.18
C LEU A 15 17.83 -0.59 14.84
N THR A 16 18.24 0.34 13.98
CA THR A 16 19.64 0.58 13.62
C THR A 16 20.10 1.93 14.19
N LEU A 17 21.32 1.97 14.73
CA LEU A 17 21.91 3.20 15.26
C LEU A 17 22.44 4.06 14.11
N GLY A 18 22.14 5.36 14.12
CA GLY A 18 22.61 6.32 13.12
C GLY A 18 21.53 7.32 12.70
N TYR A 19 21.77 7.99 11.57
CA TYR A 19 20.76 8.84 10.95
C TYR A 19 19.75 7.99 10.19
N CYS A 20 18.46 8.25 10.40
CA CYS A 20 17.42 7.66 9.57
C CYS A 20 17.63 8.12 8.12
N PRO A 21 17.62 7.20 7.13
CA PRO A 21 17.51 7.59 5.74
C PRO A 21 16.30 8.49 5.54
N ALA A 22 16.35 9.37 4.54
CA ALA A 22 15.17 10.15 4.17
C ALA A 22 13.98 9.18 3.95
N PRO A 23 12.80 9.47 4.50
CA PRO A 23 11.66 8.59 4.36
C PRO A 23 11.34 8.37 2.88
N ILE A 24 11.01 7.13 2.54
CA ILE A 24 10.57 6.80 1.18
C ILE A 24 9.19 7.45 0.98
N ASN A 25 9.11 8.42 0.07
CA ASN A 25 7.83 8.92 -0.42
C ASN A 25 7.45 8.12 -1.66
N CYS A 26 6.43 7.26 -1.52
CA CYS A 26 5.92 6.45 -2.61
C CYS A 26 4.41 6.63 -2.70
N ASN A 27 3.95 7.19 -3.80
CA ASN A 27 2.54 7.35 -4.13
C ASN A 27 2.06 6.35 -5.19
N PHE A 28 2.93 5.43 -5.62
CA PHE A 28 2.67 4.35 -6.59
C PHE A 28 2.28 4.79 -8.01
N GLU A 29 2.42 6.07 -8.32
CA GLU A 29 2.12 6.62 -9.65
C GLU A 29 3.04 6.04 -10.74
N GLY A 30 2.52 5.91 -11.96
CA GLY A 30 3.29 5.33 -13.07
C GLY A 30 3.54 3.82 -12.94
N ARG A 31 2.74 3.13 -12.11
CA ARG A 31 2.81 1.68 -11.86
C ARG A 31 4.14 1.23 -11.26
N THR A 32 4.69 2.01 -10.34
CA THR A 32 5.91 1.66 -9.59
C THR A 32 5.62 1.35 -8.13
N ILE A 33 6.36 0.40 -7.57
CA ILE A 33 6.40 0.16 -6.11
C ILE A 33 7.57 0.90 -5.45
N CYS A 34 8.19 1.85 -6.14
CA CYS A 34 9.33 2.63 -5.67
C CYS A 34 10.50 1.72 -5.22
N SER A 35 10.90 1.80 -3.96
CA SER A 35 11.93 0.95 -3.36
C SER A 35 11.36 -0.20 -2.53
N TRP A 36 10.04 -0.38 -2.54
CA TRP A 36 9.42 -1.54 -1.91
C TRP A 36 9.72 -2.81 -2.71
N THR A 37 9.74 -3.94 -2.04
CA THR A 37 9.90 -5.26 -2.65
C THR A 37 8.86 -6.19 -2.08
N GLN A 38 8.18 -6.93 -2.95
CA GLN A 38 7.25 -7.98 -2.55
C GLN A 38 8.02 -9.26 -2.28
N GLN A 39 7.74 -9.90 -1.14
CA GLN A 39 8.24 -11.23 -0.88
C GLN A 39 7.49 -12.23 -1.77
N SER A 40 8.19 -12.97 -2.63
CA SER A 40 7.56 -13.91 -3.57
C SER A 40 7.30 -15.30 -2.99
N GLU A 41 7.77 -15.58 -1.77
CA GLU A 41 7.66 -16.89 -1.11
C GLU A 41 6.53 -16.94 -0.07
N ASP A 42 5.81 -15.83 0.13
CA ASP A 42 4.66 -15.81 1.02
C ASP A 42 3.39 -16.31 0.31
N THR A 43 2.24 -16.20 0.97
CA THR A 43 0.95 -16.68 0.43
C THR A 43 0.19 -15.59 -0.34
N PHE A 44 0.58 -14.31 -0.21
CA PHE A 44 -0.23 -13.19 -0.66
C PHE A 44 0.61 -12.15 -1.39
N ASP A 45 0.44 -12.09 -2.70
CA ASP A 45 1.04 -11.05 -3.53
C ASP A 45 0.28 -9.72 -3.42
N TRP A 46 1.02 -8.61 -3.40
CA TRP A 46 0.46 -7.28 -3.56
C TRP A 46 0.06 -7.06 -5.02
N LEU A 47 -1.13 -6.50 -5.22
CA LEU A 47 -1.61 -6.04 -6.51
C LEU A 47 -1.66 -4.51 -6.50
N LEU A 48 -0.98 -3.89 -7.47
CA LEU A 48 -1.14 -2.46 -7.69
C LEU A 48 -2.32 -2.21 -8.64
N GLN A 49 -3.32 -1.51 -8.16
CA GLN A 49 -4.60 -1.32 -8.84
C GLN A 49 -5.09 0.12 -8.71
N SER A 50 -5.85 0.58 -9.70
CA SER A 50 -6.59 1.83 -9.69
C SER A 50 -8.10 1.60 -9.77
N GLY A 51 -8.85 2.43 -9.06
CA GLY A 51 -10.32 2.33 -8.95
C GLY A 51 -10.80 1.15 -8.09
N GLU A 52 -12.11 0.89 -8.18
CA GLU A 52 -12.76 -0.20 -7.44
C GLU A 52 -12.21 -1.58 -7.83
N THR A 53 -12.33 -2.56 -6.93
CA THR A 53 -12.05 -3.96 -7.25
C THR A 53 -13.21 -4.62 -7.98
N GLU A 54 -12.98 -5.75 -8.65
CA GLU A 54 -14.01 -6.42 -9.48
C GLU A 54 -15.26 -6.84 -8.67
N SER A 55 -15.07 -7.17 -7.38
CA SER A 55 -16.19 -7.50 -6.50
C SER A 55 -16.99 -6.25 -6.13
N PHE A 56 -18.31 -6.38 -6.19
CA PHE A 56 -19.24 -5.28 -5.91
C PHE A 56 -19.04 -4.67 -4.52
N GLY A 57 -18.89 -3.34 -4.47
CA GLY A 57 -18.79 -2.58 -3.21
C GLY A 57 -17.48 -2.80 -2.44
N THR A 58 -16.42 -3.20 -3.12
CA THR A 58 -15.10 -3.43 -2.53
C THR A 58 -14.03 -2.57 -3.21
N GLY A 59 -12.94 -2.30 -2.49
CA GLY A 59 -11.89 -1.38 -2.94
C GLY A 59 -12.31 0.09 -2.81
N PRO A 60 -11.34 1.02 -2.83
CA PRO A 60 -11.64 2.46 -2.91
C PRO A 60 -12.04 2.85 -4.33
N THR A 61 -13.00 3.77 -4.48
CA THR A 61 -13.38 4.31 -5.80
C THR A 61 -12.29 5.15 -6.45
N VAL A 62 -11.41 5.73 -5.65
CA VAL A 62 -10.38 6.66 -6.07
C VAL A 62 -9.12 6.49 -5.21
N ASP A 63 -7.97 6.66 -5.83
CA ASP A 63 -6.67 6.77 -5.16
C ASP A 63 -6.63 8.05 -4.28
N HIS A 64 -5.89 7.98 -3.17
CA HIS A 64 -5.78 9.08 -2.21
C HIS A 64 -4.86 10.21 -2.69
N THR A 65 -3.83 9.90 -3.49
CA THR A 65 -2.85 10.88 -3.97
C THR A 65 -3.48 11.86 -4.96
N THR A 66 -4.25 11.34 -5.91
CA THR A 66 -4.83 12.11 -7.02
C THR A 66 -6.33 12.36 -6.87
N ASN A 67 -6.99 11.66 -5.94
CA ASN A 67 -8.44 11.62 -5.82
C ASN A 67 -9.12 11.22 -7.14
N SER A 68 -8.51 10.26 -7.86
CA SER A 68 -8.96 9.76 -9.15
C SER A 68 -8.86 8.24 -9.25
N ALA A 69 -9.57 7.63 -10.22
CA ALA A 69 -9.54 6.19 -10.47
C ALA A 69 -8.46 5.77 -11.49
N GLN A 70 -7.41 6.58 -11.64
CA GLN A 70 -6.46 6.51 -12.75
C GLN A 70 -5.39 5.43 -12.54
#